data_AF-A0AAN9GXA8-F1
#
_entry.id   AF-A0AAN9GXA8-F1
#
_cell.length_a   1.000
_cell.length_b   1.000
_cell.length_c   1.000
_cell.angle_alpha   90.00
_cell.angle_beta   90.00
_cell.angle_gamma   90.00
#
_symmetry.space_group_name_H-M   'P 1'
#
loop_
_entity.id
_entity.type
_entity.pdbx_description
1 polymer ?
#
loop_
_entity_poly.entity_id
_entity_poly.type
_entity_poly.pdbx_seq_one_letter_code
_entity_poly.pdbx_strand_id
1 'polypeptide(L)'
;MKLTSLRSALLECQKNLYALLTRMSPSRLFTASVMPPLPLSSFSLSSNFCTEENISECILYINQELSSLCFPPIFRNSDGIRDLDAVVALNNMHDLLQLHRRAVGMMEEMEVEQLKSSSDLHYQHLTNSRLKDQLDLSKKENMRLHERERQLETNIKTLQNCLKDAKEEVQRLQGIIASRATQYNHGIKRREREHNRVKERLNQLLIAKKENKQGMEVLNYVGRSDGRRCLWKTGKTESRHEEEMYKTLLNEFDNRQRELMMENIELKKVLQQMKREMVVVLNSKKTCQKEEKQSNNMDQLTLQTNSDDEEPLKGHPEMSCDHAREKLTNSIRQQWRKLKHHVERLDSQDAVIIFCYATSMVQAGDSEEMIAKQLHEEEIERLKQEIQQCKEFIQTQQQLLQQQLNTPCDEETAAVLNDSYMLEEKERLKEEWRVFEEQRKNFEMERRNFTEAAIRLGHERKSFEDDRATWLKHQFLNTSFADQMKPQSRTAEEFSKHSAHEEKLISISGKVSKSHL
;
A
#
# COMPACT_ATOMS: atom_id res chain seq x y z
N MET A 1 -2.70 -11.85 32.13
CA MET A 1 -3.32 -13.18 31.99
C MET A 1 -3.53 -13.67 30.55
N LYS A 2 -3.78 -12.80 29.55
CA LYS A 2 -4.01 -13.26 28.15
C LYS A 2 -2.73 -13.69 27.40
N LEU A 3 -1.59 -13.04 27.64
CA LEU A 3 -0.30 -13.36 27.00
C LEU A 3 0.29 -14.72 27.40
N THR A 4 0.06 -15.16 28.64
CA THR A 4 0.51 -16.48 29.13
C THR A 4 -0.29 -17.63 28.52
N SER A 5 -1.58 -17.42 28.27
CA SER A 5 -2.45 -18.39 27.61
C SER A 5 -2.09 -18.56 26.13
N LEU A 6 -1.75 -17.47 25.44
CA LEU A 6 -1.26 -17.51 24.04
C LEU A 6 0.08 -18.24 23.92
N ARG A 7 1.03 -18.01 24.83
CA ARG A 7 2.29 -18.75 24.87
C ARG A 7 2.11 -20.25 25.12
N SER A 8 1.18 -20.61 26.01
CA SER A 8 0.82 -22.01 26.28
C SER A 8 0.25 -22.69 25.03
N ALA A 9 -0.68 -22.03 24.34
CA ALA A 9 -1.29 -22.55 23.13
C ALA A 9 -0.29 -22.73 21.98
N LEU A 10 0.66 -21.79 21.85
CA LEU A 10 1.71 -21.87 20.83
C LEU A 10 2.70 -23.01 21.09
N LEU A 11 3.02 -23.27 22.36
CA LEU A 11 3.87 -24.38 22.79
C LEU A 11 3.18 -25.74 22.57
N GLU A 12 1.87 -25.81 22.81
CA GLU A 12 1.03 -27.00 22.56
C GLU A 12 0.99 -27.32 21.06
N CYS A 13 0.79 -26.30 20.20
CA CYS A 13 0.82 -26.44 18.75
C CYS A 13 2.20 -26.90 18.25
N GLN A 14 3.29 -26.39 18.82
CA GLN A 14 4.65 -26.76 18.41
C GLN A 14 4.99 -28.21 18.81
N LYS A 15 4.52 -28.68 19.97
CA LYS A 15 4.62 -30.09 20.39
C LYS A 15 3.83 -31.03 19.47
N ASN A 16 2.63 -30.64 19.08
CA ASN A 16 1.80 -31.43 18.16
C ASN A 16 2.40 -31.50 16.74
N LEU A 17 3.06 -30.42 16.27
CA LEU A 17 3.74 -30.42 14.98
C LEU A 17 4.98 -31.35 14.98
N TYR A 18 5.75 -31.35 16.07
CA TYR A 18 6.86 -32.29 16.26
C TYR A 18 6.37 -33.74 16.37
N ALA A 19 5.25 -34.00 17.04
CA ALA A 19 4.66 -35.35 17.12
C ALA A 19 4.17 -35.88 15.76
N LEU A 20 3.70 -34.99 14.87
CA LEU A 20 3.30 -35.34 13.49
C LEU A 20 4.50 -35.60 12.57
N LEU A 21 5.58 -34.82 12.71
CA LEU A 21 6.84 -35.04 11.98
C LEU A 21 7.53 -36.36 12.36
N THR A 22 7.43 -36.78 13.64
CA THR A 22 7.99 -38.06 14.10
C THR A 22 7.11 -39.27 13.75
N ARG A 23 5.85 -39.05 13.33
CA ARG A 23 4.92 -40.13 12.93
C ARG A 23 5.06 -40.55 11.46
N MET A 24 5.87 -39.87 10.67
CA MET A 24 6.22 -40.31 9.31
C MET A 24 7.39 -41.30 9.41
N SER A 25 7.04 -42.56 9.68
CA SER A 25 8.00 -43.66 9.61
C SER A 25 8.60 -43.75 8.20
N PRO A 26 9.91 -43.98 8.05
CA PRO A 26 10.47 -44.35 6.76
C PRO A 26 9.92 -45.73 6.42
N SER A 27 9.12 -45.82 5.37
CA SER A 27 8.63 -47.10 4.84
C SER A 27 9.82 -48.04 4.67
N ARG A 28 9.82 -49.11 5.46
CA ARG A 28 10.81 -50.17 5.40
C ARG A 28 10.80 -50.71 3.97
N LEU A 29 11.96 -50.66 3.32
CA LEU A 29 12.22 -51.39 2.09
C LEU A 29 12.05 -52.87 2.40
N PHE A 30 10.85 -53.40 2.16
CA PHE A 30 10.60 -54.83 2.10
C PHE A 30 11.17 -55.29 0.75
N THR A 31 12.47 -55.54 0.72
CA THR A 31 13.10 -56.33 -0.35
C THR A 31 12.66 -57.78 -0.18
N ALA A 32 11.40 -58.07 -0.54
CA ALA A 32 11.08 -59.38 -1.04
C ALA A 32 11.79 -59.50 -2.40
N SER A 33 12.68 -60.47 -2.51
CA SER A 33 13.30 -60.88 -3.77
C SER A 33 12.22 -61.36 -4.73
N VAL A 34 11.53 -60.43 -5.37
CA VAL A 34 10.69 -60.71 -6.53
C VAL A 34 11.65 -60.75 -7.70
N MET A 35 11.92 -61.96 -8.21
CA MET A 35 12.58 -62.08 -9.52
C MET A 35 11.79 -61.23 -10.52
N PRO A 36 12.44 -60.33 -11.26
CA PRO A 36 11.76 -59.60 -12.31
C PRO A 36 11.26 -60.62 -13.34
N PRO A 37 10.03 -60.50 -13.86
CA PRO A 37 9.67 -61.24 -15.06
C PRO A 37 10.63 -60.75 -16.15
N LEU A 38 11.39 -61.68 -16.71
CA LEU A 38 12.16 -61.40 -17.92
C LEU A 38 11.19 -60.74 -18.91
N PRO A 39 11.53 -59.58 -19.49
CA PRO A 39 10.69 -58.99 -20.51
C PRO A 39 10.49 -60.05 -21.59
N LEU A 40 9.25 -60.19 -22.10
CA LEU A 40 8.97 -60.85 -23.36
C LEU A 40 9.63 -60.03 -24.50
N SER A 41 10.95 -59.99 -24.47
CA SER A 41 11.82 -59.63 -25.57
C SER A 41 11.67 -60.76 -26.56
N SER A 42 10.89 -60.52 -27.60
CA SER A 42 11.05 -61.07 -28.95
C SER A 42 11.84 -62.38 -28.95
N PHE A 43 11.21 -63.48 -28.55
CA PHE A 43 11.87 -64.78 -28.55
C PHE A 43 12.35 -65.08 -29.97
N SER A 44 13.65 -64.98 -30.15
CA SER A 44 14.38 -65.55 -31.28
C SER A 44 14.15 -67.06 -31.25
N LEU A 45 13.19 -67.52 -32.05
CA LEU A 45 12.71 -68.89 -32.19
C LEU A 45 13.68 -69.83 -32.95
N SER A 46 14.99 -69.69 -32.75
CA SER A 46 15.99 -70.39 -33.59
C SER A 46 17.16 -71.03 -32.85
N SER A 47 16.96 -71.51 -31.62
CA SER A 47 17.91 -72.41 -30.96
C SER A 47 17.14 -73.46 -30.19
N ASN A 48 17.24 -74.72 -30.61
CA ASN A 48 16.60 -75.83 -29.92
C ASN A 48 17.30 -76.04 -28.57
N PHE A 49 16.54 -75.99 -27.48
CA PHE A 49 17.04 -76.21 -26.13
C PHE A 49 17.73 -77.57 -25.97
N CYS A 50 17.21 -78.62 -26.62
CA CYS A 50 17.78 -79.96 -26.62
C CYS A 50 18.19 -80.38 -28.05
N THR A 51 19.39 -80.91 -28.17
CA THR A 51 20.00 -81.54 -29.35
C THR A 51 20.48 -82.94 -28.99
N GLU A 52 20.84 -83.76 -29.98
CA GLU A 52 21.33 -85.13 -29.72
C GLU A 52 22.62 -85.17 -28.87
N GLU A 53 23.42 -84.10 -28.92
CA GLU A 53 24.70 -84.01 -28.22
C GLU A 53 24.57 -83.60 -26.75
N ASN A 54 23.50 -82.87 -26.36
CA ASN A 54 23.35 -82.29 -25.02
C ASN A 54 22.23 -82.95 -24.18
N ILE A 55 21.68 -84.06 -24.64
CA ILE A 55 20.45 -84.63 -24.08
C ILE A 55 20.56 -85.05 -22.61
N SER A 56 21.71 -85.60 -22.21
CA SER A 56 21.94 -86.01 -20.82
C SER A 56 22.01 -84.81 -19.87
N GLU A 57 22.58 -83.70 -20.34
CA GLU A 57 22.65 -82.44 -19.58
C GLU A 57 21.27 -81.77 -19.48
N CYS A 58 20.49 -81.79 -20.57
CA CYS A 58 19.11 -81.30 -20.57
C CYS A 58 18.21 -82.09 -19.61
N ILE A 59 18.36 -83.42 -19.55
CA ILE A 59 17.60 -84.27 -18.61
C ILE A 59 17.89 -83.88 -17.16
N LEU A 60 19.17 -83.72 -16.80
CA LEU A 60 19.58 -83.30 -15.46
C LEU A 60 19.04 -81.91 -15.12
N TYR A 61 19.17 -80.96 -16.04
CA TYR A 61 18.67 -79.59 -15.86
C TYR A 61 17.15 -79.56 -15.63
N ILE A 62 16.36 -80.25 -16.48
CA ILE A 62 14.90 -80.29 -16.34
C ILE A 62 14.49 -80.94 -15.03
N ASN A 63 15.11 -82.04 -14.63
CA ASN A 63 14.82 -82.66 -13.33
C ASN A 63 15.18 -81.73 -12.14
N GLN A 64 16.27 -80.95 -12.26
CA GLN A 64 16.66 -79.97 -11.24
C GLN A 64 15.68 -78.81 -11.16
N GLU A 65 15.24 -78.24 -12.29
CA GLU A 65 14.26 -77.15 -12.34
C GLU A 65 12.87 -77.59 -11.88
N LEU A 66 12.45 -78.81 -12.22
CA LEU A 66 11.22 -79.37 -11.68
C LEU A 66 11.32 -79.52 -10.17
N SER A 67 12.44 -80.03 -9.67
CA SER A 67 12.66 -80.18 -8.22
C SER A 67 12.70 -78.84 -7.50
N SER A 68 13.26 -77.78 -8.13
CA SER A 68 13.30 -76.42 -7.56
C SER A 68 11.89 -75.82 -7.43
N LEU A 69 10.99 -76.20 -8.33
CA LEU A 69 9.56 -75.87 -8.33
C LEU A 69 8.70 -76.89 -7.55
N CYS A 70 9.31 -77.83 -6.84
CA CYS A 70 8.67 -78.88 -6.04
C CYS A 70 7.88 -79.93 -6.84
N PHE A 71 8.23 -80.15 -8.12
CA PHE A 71 7.68 -81.21 -8.96
C PHE A 71 8.57 -82.47 -8.95
N PRO A 72 7.98 -83.67 -9.10
CA PRO A 72 8.73 -84.92 -9.22
C PRO A 72 9.56 -84.97 -10.52
N PRO A 73 10.75 -85.61 -10.53
CA PRO A 73 11.56 -85.76 -11.74
C PRO A 73 10.84 -86.65 -12.76
N ILE A 74 10.95 -86.29 -14.05
CA ILE A 74 10.27 -86.99 -15.15
C ILE A 74 11.11 -88.16 -15.67
N PHE A 75 12.44 -88.04 -15.57
CA PHE A 75 13.39 -89.09 -15.94
C PHE A 75 13.97 -89.75 -14.70
N ARG A 76 13.91 -91.08 -14.61
CA ARG A 76 14.39 -91.83 -13.43
C ARG A 76 15.88 -92.15 -13.47
N ASN A 77 16.46 -92.36 -14.65
CA ASN A 77 17.89 -92.63 -14.85
C ASN A 77 18.47 -91.69 -15.92
N SER A 78 19.80 -91.50 -15.89
CA SER A 78 20.56 -90.64 -16.82
C SER A 78 20.78 -91.24 -18.22
N ASP A 79 20.38 -92.49 -18.45
CA ASP A 79 20.84 -93.29 -19.62
C ASP A 79 19.92 -93.19 -20.85
N GLY A 80 19.16 -92.10 -20.96
CA GLY A 80 18.51 -91.66 -22.18
C GLY A 80 16.98 -91.54 -22.11
N ILE A 81 16.38 -91.07 -23.21
CA ILE A 81 14.94 -90.73 -23.34
C ILE A 81 14.01 -91.91 -22.99
N ARG A 82 14.50 -93.15 -23.04
CA ARG A 82 13.70 -94.37 -22.86
C ARG A 82 13.10 -94.54 -21.46
N ASP A 83 13.64 -93.84 -20.45
CA ASP A 83 13.18 -93.87 -19.06
C ASP A 83 12.23 -92.70 -18.69
N LEU A 84 11.57 -92.11 -19.69
CA LEU A 84 10.57 -91.06 -19.52
C LEU A 84 9.28 -91.61 -18.89
N ASP A 85 8.90 -91.11 -17.72
CA ASP A 85 7.59 -91.38 -17.13
C ASP A 85 6.55 -90.43 -17.71
N ALA A 86 5.84 -90.87 -18.76
CA ALA A 86 4.88 -90.04 -19.49
C ALA A 86 3.72 -89.51 -18.63
N VAL A 87 3.32 -90.24 -17.60
CA VAL A 87 2.24 -89.82 -16.69
C VAL A 87 2.72 -88.69 -15.79
N VAL A 88 3.93 -88.84 -15.21
CA VAL A 88 4.57 -87.78 -14.42
C VAL A 88 4.85 -86.55 -15.30
N ALA A 89 5.28 -86.76 -16.54
CA ALA A 89 5.49 -85.68 -17.51
C ALA A 89 4.20 -84.88 -17.76
N LEU A 90 3.09 -85.55 -18.07
CA LEU A 90 1.81 -84.90 -18.37
C LEU A 90 1.24 -84.16 -17.15
N ASN A 91 1.34 -84.74 -15.96
CA ASN A 91 0.90 -84.08 -14.73
C ASN A 91 1.77 -82.85 -14.40
N ASN A 92 3.10 -82.97 -14.49
CA ASN A 92 4.00 -81.84 -14.30
C ASN A 92 3.74 -80.72 -15.31
N MET A 93 3.50 -81.07 -16.59
CA MET A 93 3.14 -80.07 -17.61
C MET A 93 1.81 -79.38 -17.27
N HIS A 94 0.81 -80.14 -16.82
CA HIS A 94 -0.47 -79.57 -16.40
C HIS A 94 -0.31 -78.61 -15.22
N ASP A 95 0.42 -79.03 -14.19
CA ASP A 95 0.62 -78.23 -12.98
C ASP A 95 1.50 -77.00 -13.23
N LEU A 96 2.53 -77.11 -14.09
CA LEU A 96 3.33 -75.97 -14.55
C LEU A 96 2.47 -74.96 -15.32
N LEU A 97 1.57 -75.42 -16.19
CA LEU A 97 0.63 -74.53 -16.89
C LEU A 97 -0.34 -73.84 -15.91
N GLN A 98 -0.82 -74.56 -14.89
CA GLN A 98 -1.66 -73.96 -13.85
C GLN A 98 -0.89 -72.96 -12.99
N LEU A 99 0.35 -73.29 -12.60
CA LEU A 99 1.23 -72.42 -11.84
C LEU A 99 1.53 -71.15 -12.64
N HIS A 100 1.85 -71.27 -13.92
CA HIS A 100 2.07 -70.13 -14.81
C HIS A 100 0.84 -69.25 -14.92
N ARG A 101 -0.36 -69.82 -15.15
CA ARG A 101 -1.62 -69.06 -15.19
C ARG A 101 -1.90 -68.31 -13.89
N ARG A 102 -1.68 -68.95 -12.73
CA ARG A 102 -1.82 -68.30 -11.42
C ARG A 102 -0.80 -67.19 -11.21
N ALA A 103 0.46 -67.42 -11.59
CA ALA A 103 1.53 -66.44 -11.46
C ALA A 103 1.27 -65.21 -12.34
N VAL A 104 0.80 -65.41 -13.57
CA VAL A 104 0.39 -64.31 -14.48
C VAL A 104 -0.78 -63.54 -13.88
N GLY A 105 -1.82 -64.21 -13.39
CA GLY A 105 -2.96 -63.54 -12.74
C GLY A 105 -2.54 -62.72 -11.51
N MET A 106 -1.68 -63.27 -10.64
CA MET A 106 -1.14 -62.52 -9.49
C MET A 106 -0.30 -61.32 -9.93
N MET A 107 0.49 -61.46 -11.00
CA MET A 107 1.29 -60.37 -11.55
C MET A 107 0.39 -59.23 -12.08
N GLU A 108 -0.67 -59.56 -12.83
CA GLU A 108 -1.66 -58.59 -13.31
C GLU A 108 -2.34 -57.86 -12.14
N GLU A 109 -2.75 -58.58 -11.08
CA GLU A 109 -3.33 -57.98 -9.87
C GLU A 109 -2.35 -57.02 -9.18
N MET A 110 -1.08 -57.40 -9.07
CA MET A 110 -0.03 -56.56 -8.49
C MET A 110 0.27 -55.32 -9.33
N GLU A 111 0.21 -55.43 -10.66
CA GLU A 111 0.37 -54.28 -11.57
C GLU A 111 -0.79 -53.28 -11.40
N VAL A 112 -2.03 -53.77 -11.27
CA VAL A 112 -3.20 -52.92 -11.01
C VAL A 112 -3.08 -52.19 -9.67
N GLU A 113 -2.71 -52.90 -8.59
CA GLU A 113 -2.52 -52.28 -7.27
C GLU A 113 -1.33 -51.30 -7.27
N GLN A 114 -0.27 -51.59 -8.03
CA GLN A 114 0.85 -50.67 -8.20
C GLN A 114 0.42 -49.37 -8.90
N LEU A 115 -0.37 -49.45 -9.97
CA LEU A 115 -0.90 -48.28 -10.67
C LEU A 115 -1.83 -47.45 -9.77
N LYS A 116 -2.70 -48.12 -9.02
CA LYS A 116 -3.62 -47.47 -8.07
C LYS A 116 -2.86 -46.75 -6.95
N SER A 117 -1.90 -47.42 -6.32
CA SER A 117 -1.03 -46.84 -5.30
C SER A 117 -0.21 -45.65 -5.83
N SER A 118 0.31 -45.75 -7.07
CA SER A 118 1.02 -44.66 -7.74
C SER A 118 0.13 -43.43 -7.96
N SER A 119 -1.11 -43.65 -8.40
CA SER A 119 -2.11 -42.58 -8.56
C SER A 119 -2.46 -41.91 -7.23
N ASP A 120 -2.70 -42.70 -6.18
CA ASP A 120 -3.00 -42.19 -4.85
C ASP A 120 -1.84 -41.36 -4.29
N LEU A 121 -0.61 -41.84 -4.44
CA LEU A 121 0.59 -41.13 -4.05
C LEU A 121 0.73 -39.79 -4.80
N HIS A 122 0.46 -39.78 -6.11
CA HIS A 122 0.48 -38.55 -6.91
C HIS A 122 -0.56 -37.54 -6.42
N TYR A 123 -1.78 -38.00 -6.12
CA TYR A 123 -2.83 -37.15 -5.55
C TYR A 123 -2.45 -36.58 -4.18
N GLN A 124 -1.86 -37.40 -3.30
CA GLN A 124 -1.35 -36.94 -2.01
C GLN A 124 -0.23 -35.90 -2.18
N HIS A 125 0.68 -36.08 -3.13
CA HIS A 125 1.72 -35.10 -3.42
C HIS A 125 1.14 -33.77 -3.90
N LEU A 126 0.15 -33.80 -4.81
CA LEU A 126 -0.50 -32.60 -5.32
C LEU A 126 -1.23 -31.83 -4.21
N THR A 127 -2.00 -32.54 -3.39
CA THR A 127 -2.73 -31.93 -2.26
C THR A 127 -1.78 -31.37 -1.21
N ASN A 128 -0.69 -32.08 -0.90
CA ASN A 128 0.34 -31.61 0.03
C ASN A 128 1.03 -30.33 -0.50
N SER A 129 1.38 -30.29 -1.79
CA SER A 129 1.94 -29.09 -2.43
C SER A 129 0.99 -27.89 -2.31
N ARG A 130 -0.30 -28.09 -2.61
CA ARG A 130 -1.31 -27.03 -2.49
C ARG A 130 -1.45 -26.52 -1.05
N LEU A 131 -1.48 -27.42 -0.07
CA LEU A 131 -1.56 -27.04 1.35
C LEU A 131 -0.31 -26.28 1.81
N LYS A 132 0.87 -26.67 1.30
CA LYS A 132 2.12 -25.96 1.57
C LYS A 132 2.08 -24.53 1.03
N ASP A 133 1.60 -24.33 -0.19
CA ASP A 133 1.45 -22.99 -0.77
C ASP A 133 0.47 -22.12 0.03
N GLN A 134 -0.67 -22.69 0.44
CA GLN A 134 -1.63 -22.00 1.31
C GLN A 134 -1.04 -21.63 2.67
N LEU A 135 -0.25 -22.53 3.27
CA LEU A 135 0.44 -22.27 4.53
C LEU A 135 1.44 -21.12 4.38
N ASP A 136 2.21 -21.10 3.28
CA ASP A 136 3.19 -20.06 3.04
C ASP A 136 2.55 -18.70 2.72
N LEU A 137 1.41 -18.68 2.03
CA LEU A 137 0.57 -17.48 1.88
C LEU A 137 0.05 -16.97 3.22
N SER A 138 -0.50 -17.87 4.05
CA SER A 138 -1.00 -17.51 5.38
C SER A 138 0.11 -16.97 6.28
N LYS A 139 1.31 -17.56 6.26
CA LYS A 139 2.49 -17.05 6.98
C LYS A 139 2.89 -15.66 6.53
N LYS A 140 2.92 -15.40 5.21
CA LYS A 140 3.24 -14.07 4.67
C LYS A 140 2.23 -13.02 5.11
N GLU A 141 0.95 -13.36 5.06
CA GLU A 141 -0.11 -12.45 5.53
C GLU A 141 -0.01 -12.19 7.03
N ASN A 142 0.29 -13.21 7.84
CA ASN A 142 0.51 -13.05 9.27
C ASN A 142 1.68 -12.10 9.57
N MET A 143 2.81 -12.23 8.86
CA MET A 143 3.93 -11.30 8.99
C MET A 143 3.52 -9.86 8.63
N ARG A 144 2.71 -9.67 7.57
CA ARG A 144 2.20 -8.35 7.18
C ARG A 144 1.30 -7.73 8.26
N LEU A 145 0.40 -8.53 8.84
CA LEU A 145 -0.47 -8.09 9.93
C LEU A 145 0.33 -7.75 11.19
N HIS A 146 1.32 -8.56 11.54
CA HIS A 146 2.17 -8.32 12.70
C HIS A 146 3.00 -7.03 12.54
N GLU A 147 3.48 -6.73 11.34
CA GLU A 147 4.18 -5.46 11.08
C GLU A 147 3.22 -4.25 11.19
N ARG A 148 1.99 -4.39 10.69
CA ARG A 148 0.96 -3.35 10.84
C ARG A 148 0.58 -3.13 12.31
N GLU A 149 0.47 -4.20 13.08
CA GLU A 149 0.23 -4.13 14.53
C GLU A 149 1.38 -3.39 15.23
N ARG A 150 2.63 -3.72 14.90
CA ARG A 150 3.81 -3.01 15.43
C ARG A 150 3.76 -1.50 15.12
N GLN A 151 3.40 -1.12 13.90
CA GLN A 151 3.28 0.29 13.50
C GLN A 151 2.16 1.00 14.27
N LEU A 152 1.01 0.35 14.44
CA LEU A 152 -0.09 0.91 15.24
C LEU A 152 0.30 1.06 16.71
N GLU A 153 1.03 0.10 17.29
CA GLU A 153 1.54 0.23 18.66
C GLU A 153 2.51 1.42 18.81
N THR A 154 3.38 1.65 17.83
CA THR A 154 4.27 2.82 17.84
C THR A 154 3.49 4.12 17.70
N ASN A 155 2.45 4.16 16.86
CA ASN A 155 1.58 5.33 16.70
C ASN A 155 0.78 5.62 17.98
N ILE A 156 0.30 4.59 18.67
CA ILE A 156 -0.38 4.74 19.96
C ILE A 156 0.58 5.34 20.99
N LYS A 157 1.81 4.84 21.08
CA LYS A 157 2.82 5.35 22.02
C LYS A 157 3.18 6.81 21.76
N THR A 158 3.33 7.20 20.49
CA THR A 158 3.63 8.59 20.13
C THR A 158 2.46 9.51 20.46
N LEU A 159 1.22 9.13 20.12
CA LEU A 159 0.03 9.90 20.48
C LEU A 159 -0.17 10.01 21.99
N GLN A 160 0.14 8.95 22.76
CA GLN A 160 0.10 9.00 24.23
C GLN A 160 1.10 10.01 24.80
N ASN A 161 2.30 10.10 24.23
CA ASN A 161 3.30 11.10 24.62
C ASN A 161 2.81 12.52 24.28
N CYS A 162 2.32 12.76 23.06
CA CYS A 162 1.77 14.06 22.67
C CYS A 162 0.60 14.49 23.57
N LEU A 163 -0.27 13.56 23.94
CA LEU A 163 -1.36 13.82 24.87
C LEU A 163 -0.85 14.18 26.27
N LYS A 164 0.22 13.53 26.73
CA LYS A 164 0.85 13.85 28.01
C LYS A 164 1.45 15.25 27.98
N ASP A 165 2.21 15.58 26.94
CA ASP A 165 2.84 16.91 26.79
C ASP A 165 1.77 18.02 26.73
N ALA A 166 0.69 17.80 25.98
CA ALA A 166 -0.43 18.74 25.92
C ALA A 166 -1.13 18.94 27.29
N LYS A 167 -1.27 17.88 28.09
CA LYS A 167 -1.83 17.98 29.45
C LYS A 167 -0.92 18.80 30.38
N GLU A 168 0.39 18.56 30.31
CA GLU A 168 1.37 19.31 31.10
C GLU A 168 1.37 20.80 30.72
N GLU A 169 1.25 21.11 29.43
CA GLU A 169 1.16 22.49 28.93
C GLU A 169 -0.14 23.19 29.38
N VAL A 170 -1.27 22.51 29.31
CA VAL A 170 -2.54 23.03 29.84
C VAL A 170 -2.43 23.32 31.34
N GLN A 171 -1.84 22.42 32.11
CA GLN A 171 -1.64 22.61 33.54
C GLN A 171 -0.72 23.80 33.83
N ARG A 172 0.35 23.97 33.05
CA ARG A 172 1.26 25.12 33.14
C ARG A 172 0.53 26.44 32.84
N LEU A 173 -0.25 26.49 31.78
CA LEU A 173 -1.04 27.67 31.39
C LEU A 173 -2.11 28.01 32.44
N GLN A 174 -2.79 27.01 32.99
CA GLN A 174 -3.71 27.20 34.12
C GLN A 174 -3.02 27.84 35.32
N GLY A 175 -1.80 27.40 35.65
CA GLY A 175 -0.98 28.02 36.69
C GLY A 175 -0.68 29.50 36.42
N ILE A 176 -0.35 29.85 35.18
CA ILE A 176 -0.11 31.24 34.77
C ILE A 176 -1.39 32.07 34.87
N ILE A 177 -2.53 31.56 34.41
CA ILE A 177 -3.82 32.24 34.49
C ILE A 177 -4.18 32.51 35.94
N ALA A 178 -4.06 31.52 36.82
CA ALA A 178 -4.32 31.67 38.25
C ALA A 178 -3.39 32.74 38.88
N SER A 179 -2.09 32.68 38.57
CA SER A 179 -1.13 33.69 39.03
C SER A 179 -1.50 35.10 38.56
N ARG A 180 -1.82 35.29 37.28
CA ARG A 180 -2.27 36.58 36.73
C ARG A 180 -3.56 37.07 37.39
N ALA A 181 -4.54 36.20 37.61
CA ALA A 181 -5.76 36.56 38.31
C ALA A 181 -5.47 37.09 39.72
N THR A 182 -4.54 36.48 40.46
CA THR A 182 -4.12 36.99 41.78
C THR A 182 -3.42 38.35 41.68
N GLN A 183 -2.55 38.55 40.68
CA GLN A 183 -1.87 39.83 40.45
C GLN A 183 -2.87 40.95 40.12
N TYR A 184 -3.82 40.71 39.22
CA TYR A 184 -4.85 41.68 38.86
C TYR A 184 -5.75 42.02 40.06
N ASN A 185 -6.16 41.02 40.84
CA ASN A 185 -6.91 41.25 42.07
C ASN A 185 -6.14 42.15 43.05
N HIS A 186 -4.83 41.94 43.19
CA HIS A 186 -3.97 42.80 44.01
C HIS A 186 -3.91 44.23 43.48
N GLY A 187 -3.79 44.39 42.16
CA GLY A 187 -3.79 45.69 41.47
C GLY A 187 -5.11 46.45 41.61
N ILE A 188 -6.25 45.76 41.45
CA ILE A 188 -7.59 46.32 41.65
C ILE A 188 -7.76 46.80 43.09
N LYS A 189 -7.44 45.95 44.09
CA LYS A 189 -7.50 46.34 45.51
C LYS A 189 -6.59 47.53 45.83
N ARG A 190 -5.42 47.64 45.17
CA ARG A 190 -4.54 48.81 45.33
C ARG A 190 -5.18 50.09 44.79
N ARG A 191 -5.70 50.03 43.56
CA ARG A 191 -6.38 51.15 42.90
C ARG A 191 -7.62 51.59 43.67
N GLU A 192 -8.39 50.65 44.19
CA GLU A 192 -9.58 50.91 45.00
C GLU A 192 -9.22 51.67 46.29
N ARG A 193 -8.13 51.28 46.98
CA ARG A 193 -7.64 52.04 48.14
C ARG A 193 -7.19 53.45 47.78
N GLU A 194 -6.55 53.65 46.64
CA GLU A 194 -6.13 54.99 46.17
C GLU A 194 -7.34 55.85 45.78
N HIS A 195 -8.33 55.27 45.10
CA HIS A 195 -9.59 55.93 44.78
C HIS A 195 -10.33 56.37 46.05
N ASN A 196 -10.41 55.50 47.07
CA ASN A 196 -11.05 55.83 48.33
C ASN A 196 -10.32 56.98 49.05
N ARG A 197 -8.98 57.02 49.06
CA ARG A 197 -8.21 58.15 49.61
C ARG A 197 -8.51 59.47 48.88
N VAL A 198 -8.57 59.45 47.54
CA VAL A 198 -8.89 60.65 46.75
C VAL A 198 -10.33 61.10 47.01
N LYS A 199 -11.27 60.15 47.07
CA LYS A 199 -12.67 60.41 47.40
C LYS A 199 -12.82 61.05 48.79
N GLU A 200 -12.11 60.55 49.80
CA GLU A 200 -12.09 61.13 51.14
C GLU A 200 -11.54 62.56 51.15
N ARG A 201 -10.42 62.82 50.46
CA ARG A 201 -9.86 64.18 50.31
C ARG A 201 -10.82 65.13 49.61
N LEU A 202 -11.47 64.68 48.53
CA LEU A 202 -12.47 65.47 47.82
C LEU A 202 -13.67 65.79 48.73
N ASN A 203 -14.17 64.79 49.47
CA ASN A 203 -15.25 65.00 50.42
C ASN A 203 -14.86 66.01 51.51
N GLN A 204 -13.64 65.93 52.05
CA GLN A 204 -13.11 66.92 53.00
C GLN A 204 -13.08 68.33 52.38
N LEU A 205 -12.61 68.47 51.14
CA LEU A 205 -12.61 69.76 50.43
C LEU A 205 -14.01 70.30 50.15
N LEU A 206 -14.96 69.44 49.80
CA LEU A 206 -16.36 69.83 49.58
C LEU A 206 -17.03 70.30 50.89
N ILE A 207 -16.75 69.61 52.01
CA ILE A 207 -17.21 70.03 53.35
C ILE A 207 -16.58 71.39 53.72
N ALA A 208 -15.26 71.54 53.55
CA ALA A 208 -14.55 72.79 53.80
C ALA A 208 -15.06 73.96 52.93
N LYS A 209 -15.44 73.70 51.67
CA LYS A 209 -16.07 74.71 50.78
C LYS A 209 -17.51 75.03 51.14
N LYS A 210 -18.26 74.12 51.76
CA LYS A 210 -19.60 74.42 52.28
C LYS A 210 -19.53 75.43 53.43
N GLU A 211 -18.46 75.39 54.22
CA GLU A 211 -18.18 76.37 55.29
C GLU A 211 -17.59 77.68 54.74
N ASN A 212 -16.85 77.66 53.62
CA ASN A 212 -16.33 78.84 52.93
C ASN A 212 -17.03 79.08 51.56
N LYS A 213 -18.24 79.65 51.58
CA LYS A 213 -18.92 80.12 50.35
C LYS A 213 -18.30 81.41 49.83
N GLN A 214 -17.25 81.30 49.01
CA GLN A 214 -16.86 82.31 48.03
C GLN A 214 -16.79 81.62 46.67
N GLY A 215 -17.76 81.92 45.81
CA GLY A 215 -17.83 81.41 44.45
C GLY A 215 -16.72 82.00 43.60
N MET A 216 -15.95 81.15 42.91
CA MET A 216 -14.96 81.58 41.94
C MET A 216 -15.57 81.41 40.55
N GLU A 217 -16.02 82.52 39.94
CA GLU A 217 -16.39 82.57 38.53
C GLU A 217 -15.14 82.47 37.66
N VAL A 218 -15.09 81.44 36.83
CA VAL A 218 -14.01 81.26 35.85
C VAL A 218 -14.32 82.11 34.63
N LEU A 219 -13.71 83.30 34.58
CA LEU A 219 -13.97 84.35 33.60
C LEU A 219 -13.27 84.18 32.24
N ASN A 220 -12.57 83.07 31.99
CA ASN A 220 -11.91 82.82 30.71
C ASN A 220 -12.19 81.41 30.20
N TYR A 221 -13.15 81.30 29.28
CA TYR A 221 -13.21 80.16 28.37
C TYR A 221 -12.10 80.33 27.33
N VAL A 222 -11.06 79.50 27.37
CA VAL A 222 -10.12 79.36 26.24
C VAL A 222 -10.83 78.54 25.16
N GLY A 223 -11.68 79.20 24.38
CA GLY A 223 -12.25 78.66 23.15
C GLY A 223 -11.28 78.88 21.99
N ARG A 224 -10.89 77.82 21.29
CA ARG A 224 -10.14 77.92 20.02
C ARG A 224 -11.04 78.59 18.97
N SER A 225 -10.46 79.36 18.06
CA SER A 225 -11.15 80.17 17.04
C SER A 225 -11.97 79.40 15.99
N ASP A 226 -11.98 78.07 16.02
CA ASP A 226 -12.79 77.22 15.12
C ASP A 226 -14.11 76.71 15.75
N GLY A 227 -14.43 77.10 17.00
CA GLY A 227 -15.70 76.71 17.65
C GLY A 227 -15.89 75.21 17.92
N ARG A 228 -15.04 74.34 17.38
CA ARG A 228 -15.07 72.90 17.59
C ARG A 228 -14.21 72.50 18.78
N ARG A 229 -14.86 71.89 19.77
CA ARG A 229 -14.21 71.20 20.87
C ARG A 229 -13.45 70.00 20.29
N CYS A 230 -12.17 69.81 20.62
CA CYS A 230 -11.50 68.54 20.31
C CYS A 230 -12.31 67.42 20.97
N LEU A 231 -13.00 66.62 20.15
CA LEU A 231 -13.69 65.44 20.62
C LEU A 231 -12.59 64.46 21.03
N TRP A 232 -12.37 64.36 22.34
CA TRP A 232 -11.55 63.27 22.87
C TRP A 232 -12.09 61.98 22.29
N LYS A 233 -11.23 61.09 21.79
CA LYS A 233 -11.64 59.73 21.40
C LYS A 233 -12.36 59.14 22.61
N THR A 234 -13.69 59.10 22.53
CA THR A 234 -14.53 58.50 23.56
C THR A 234 -14.85 57.10 23.09
N GLY A 235 -15.05 56.14 24.01
CA GLY A 235 -15.36 54.76 23.64
C GLY A 235 -16.57 54.62 22.71
N LYS A 236 -17.42 55.65 22.60
CA LYS A 236 -18.54 55.71 21.64
C LYS A 236 -18.10 55.88 20.18
N THR A 237 -17.01 56.61 19.90
CA THR A 237 -16.46 56.76 18.54
C THR A 237 -15.65 55.55 18.09
N GLU A 238 -14.91 54.89 19.00
CA GLU A 238 -14.22 53.62 18.70
C GLU A 238 -15.22 52.47 18.52
N SER A 239 -16.26 52.40 19.36
CA SER A 239 -17.35 51.41 19.22
C SER A 239 -18.07 51.51 17.87
N ARG A 240 -18.24 52.72 17.30
CA ARG A 240 -18.85 52.89 15.98
C ARG A 240 -17.94 52.40 14.85
N HIS A 241 -16.64 52.67 14.92
CA HIS A 241 -15.70 52.17 13.92
C HIS A 241 -15.50 50.66 14.01
N GLU A 242 -15.51 50.08 15.22
CA GLU A 242 -15.51 48.63 15.42
C GLU A 242 -16.80 48.00 14.87
N GLU A 243 -17.96 48.62 15.11
CA GLU A 243 -19.26 48.17 14.56
C GLU A 243 -19.29 48.24 13.02
N GLU A 244 -18.81 49.32 12.42
CA GLU A 244 -18.66 49.45 10.96
C GLU A 244 -17.69 48.43 10.37
N MET A 245 -16.59 48.14 11.07
CA MET A 245 -15.63 47.11 10.68
C MET A 245 -16.24 45.70 10.76
N TYR A 246 -16.93 45.37 11.85
CA TYR A 246 -17.63 44.08 12.00
C TYR A 246 -18.74 43.93 10.96
N LYS A 247 -19.48 45.01 10.67
CA LYS A 247 -20.50 45.02 9.62
C LYS A 247 -19.91 44.78 8.24
N THR A 248 -18.75 45.38 7.94
CA THR A 248 -18.04 45.17 6.68
C THR A 248 -17.56 43.72 6.55
N LEU A 249 -16.93 43.19 7.60
CA LEU A 249 -16.45 41.81 7.63
C LEU A 249 -17.60 40.80 7.49
N LEU A 250 -18.72 41.00 8.19
CA LEU A 250 -19.92 40.16 8.06
C LEU A 250 -20.49 40.20 6.63
N ASN A 251 -20.56 41.38 6.03
CA ASN A 251 -21.04 41.53 4.65
C ASN A 251 -20.12 40.83 3.64
N GLU A 252 -18.80 40.86 3.85
CA GLU A 252 -17.82 40.11 3.05
C GLU A 252 -18.01 38.59 3.19
N PHE A 253 -18.24 38.08 4.41
CA PHE A 253 -18.55 36.67 4.64
C PHE A 253 -19.87 36.25 3.98
N ASP A 254 -20.92 37.06 4.10
CA ASP A 254 -22.21 36.80 3.47
C ASP A 254 -22.12 36.82 1.95
N ASN A 255 -21.33 37.75 1.39
CA ASN A 255 -21.03 37.80 -0.05
C ASN A 255 -20.32 36.52 -0.50
N ARG A 256 -19.26 36.12 0.22
CA ARG A 256 -18.49 34.92 -0.12
C ARG A 256 -19.34 33.65 -0.01
N GLN A 257 -20.22 33.58 0.98
CA GLN A 257 -21.15 32.46 1.13
C GLN A 257 -22.16 32.40 -0.02
N ARG A 258 -22.68 33.55 -0.47
CA ARG A 258 -23.56 33.63 -1.66
C ARG A 258 -22.84 33.19 -2.94
N GLU A 259 -21.60 33.61 -3.14
CA GLU A 259 -20.77 33.17 -4.27
C GLU A 259 -20.58 31.66 -4.29
N LEU A 260 -20.16 31.08 -3.15
CA LEU A 260 -19.98 29.63 -3.01
C LEU A 260 -21.29 28.87 -3.26
N MET A 261 -22.42 29.42 -2.83
CA MET A 261 -23.74 28.81 -3.07
C MET A 261 -24.10 28.82 -4.57
N MET A 262 -23.83 29.92 -5.27
CA MET A 262 -24.03 30.02 -6.72
C MET A 262 -23.12 29.06 -7.49
N GLU A 263 -21.83 28.99 -7.12
CA GLU A 263 -20.87 28.05 -7.68
C GLU A 263 -21.34 26.59 -7.47
N ASN A 264 -21.81 26.26 -6.27
CA ASN A 264 -22.30 24.91 -5.97
C ASN A 264 -23.53 24.54 -6.82
N ILE A 265 -24.44 25.50 -7.04
CA ILE A 265 -25.61 25.31 -7.91
C ILE A 265 -25.16 25.08 -9.36
N GLU A 266 -24.18 25.84 -9.85
CA GLU A 266 -23.66 25.68 -11.21
C GLU A 266 -22.91 24.36 -11.40
N LEU A 267 -22.07 23.97 -10.44
CA LEU A 267 -21.39 22.67 -10.44
C LEU A 267 -22.40 21.51 -10.45
N LYS A 268 -23.47 21.60 -9.67
CA LYS A 268 -24.56 20.62 -9.71
C LYS A 268 -25.26 20.56 -11.07
N LYS A 269 -25.48 21.71 -11.73
CA LYS A 269 -26.06 21.75 -13.08
C LYS A 269 -25.13 21.08 -14.10
N VAL A 270 -23.83 21.34 -14.04
CA VAL A 270 -22.84 20.71 -14.94
C VAL A 270 -22.78 19.21 -14.70
N LEU A 271 -22.74 18.77 -13.44
CA LEU A 271 -22.71 17.35 -13.09
C LEU A 271 -23.98 16.62 -13.59
N GLN A 272 -25.15 17.22 -13.40
CA GLN A 272 -26.42 16.68 -13.92
C GLN A 272 -26.44 16.65 -15.46
N GLN A 273 -25.88 17.66 -16.12
CA GLN A 273 -25.74 17.67 -17.58
C GLN A 273 -24.81 16.55 -18.06
N MET A 274 -23.65 16.37 -17.43
CA MET A 274 -22.72 15.29 -17.74
C MET A 274 -23.34 13.91 -17.51
N LYS A 275 -24.11 13.73 -16.43
CA LYS A 275 -24.88 12.49 -16.18
C LYS A 275 -25.85 12.22 -17.33
N ARG A 276 -26.65 13.22 -17.73
CA ARG A 276 -27.61 13.08 -18.85
C ARG A 276 -26.91 12.69 -20.15
N GLU A 277 -25.78 13.33 -20.46
CA GLU A 277 -25.02 13.03 -21.69
C GLU A 277 -24.38 11.63 -21.65
N MET A 278 -23.81 11.22 -20.50
CA MET A 278 -23.28 9.86 -20.33
C MET A 278 -24.36 8.80 -20.49
N VAL A 279 -25.55 9.02 -19.92
CA VAL A 279 -26.70 8.11 -20.08
C VAL A 279 -27.13 8.02 -21.56
N VAL A 280 -27.14 9.13 -22.29
CA VAL A 280 -27.44 9.14 -23.74
C VAL A 280 -26.41 8.32 -24.53
N VAL A 281 -25.12 8.48 -24.24
CA VAL A 281 -24.04 7.71 -24.90
C VAL A 281 -24.14 6.22 -24.56
N LEU A 282 -24.36 5.88 -23.29
CA LEU A 282 -24.47 4.48 -22.85
C LEU A 282 -25.74 3.80 -23.37
N ASN A 283 -26.87 4.52 -23.48
CA ASN A 283 -28.11 3.98 -24.03
C ASN A 283 -28.09 3.86 -25.56
N SER A 284 -27.32 4.70 -26.27
CA SER A 284 -27.09 4.54 -27.72
C SER A 284 -26.32 3.25 -28.08
N LYS A 285 -25.55 2.70 -27.12
CA LYS A 285 -24.93 1.38 -27.20
C LYS A 285 -25.93 0.22 -27.02
N LYS A 286 -27.05 0.44 -26.32
CA LYS A 286 -28.10 -0.57 -26.09
C LYS A 286 -29.06 -0.72 -27.28
N THR A 287 -29.27 0.31 -28.09
CA THR A 287 -30.08 0.21 -29.32
C THR A 287 -29.36 -0.54 -30.43
N CYS A 288 -28.02 -0.44 -30.53
CA CYS A 288 -27.24 -1.21 -31.51
C CYS A 288 -27.21 -2.73 -31.24
N GLN A 289 -27.48 -3.17 -30.00
CA GLN A 289 -27.53 -4.60 -29.63
C GLN A 289 -28.93 -5.22 -29.68
N LYS A 290 -29.98 -4.41 -29.90
CA LYS A 290 -31.38 -4.88 -29.89
C LYS A 290 -31.95 -5.20 -31.27
N GLU A 291 -31.31 -4.72 -32.35
CA GLU A 291 -31.71 -5.05 -33.73
C GLU A 291 -31.08 -6.36 -34.26
N GLU A 292 -30.04 -6.90 -33.62
CA GLU A 292 -29.38 -8.17 -34.04
C GLU A 292 -29.98 -9.45 -33.42
N LYS A 293 -31.03 -9.36 -32.59
CA LYS A 293 -31.62 -10.55 -31.91
C LYS A 293 -33.07 -10.88 -32.29
N GLN A 294 -33.60 -10.30 -33.38
CA GLN A 294 -34.91 -10.63 -33.94
C GLN A 294 -34.86 -10.89 -35.46
N SER A 295 -34.04 -11.84 -35.89
CA SER A 295 -34.02 -12.46 -37.24
C SER A 295 -32.75 -13.33 -37.27
N ASN A 296 -32.73 -14.66 -37.17
CA ASN A 296 -33.64 -15.68 -37.63
C ASN A 296 -33.43 -16.93 -36.75
N ASN A 297 -34.53 -17.51 -36.29
CA ASN A 297 -34.59 -18.92 -35.95
C ASN A 297 -35.94 -19.38 -36.49
N MET A 298 -35.97 -19.92 -37.70
CA MET A 298 -36.87 -20.99 -38.13
C MET A 298 -36.59 -21.38 -39.58
N ASP A 299 -36.44 -22.69 -39.72
CA ASP A 299 -36.70 -23.53 -40.88
C ASP A 299 -35.57 -24.00 -41.81
N GLN A 300 -35.65 -25.33 -41.91
CA GLN A 300 -34.82 -26.35 -42.49
C GLN A 300 -35.24 -26.58 -43.95
N LEU A 301 -34.29 -27.04 -44.77
CA LEU A 301 -34.41 -28.11 -45.77
C LEU A 301 -33.85 -27.76 -47.17
N THR A 302 -32.95 -28.66 -47.60
CA THR A 302 -32.70 -29.17 -48.97
C THR A 302 -31.71 -28.49 -49.94
N LEU A 303 -30.71 -29.34 -50.28
CA LEU A 303 -30.07 -29.63 -51.59
C LEU A 303 -28.66 -29.10 -51.90
N GLN A 304 -27.88 -30.11 -52.32
CA GLN A 304 -26.52 -30.16 -52.87
C GLN A 304 -26.26 -29.17 -54.00
N THR A 305 -25.02 -28.68 -54.13
CA THR A 305 -24.09 -29.01 -55.24
C THR A 305 -22.74 -28.31 -55.08
N ASN A 306 -21.68 -28.94 -55.61
CA ASN A 306 -20.26 -28.58 -55.55
C ASN A 306 -19.90 -27.34 -56.37
N SER A 307 -18.89 -26.58 -55.96
CA SER A 307 -17.80 -26.03 -56.82
C SER A 307 -16.88 -25.13 -55.98
N ASP A 308 -15.57 -25.32 -56.14
CA ASP A 308 -14.50 -24.41 -55.71
C ASP A 308 -14.65 -23.01 -56.33
N ASP A 309 -14.40 -21.95 -55.57
CA ASP A 309 -13.31 -20.97 -55.78
C ASP A 309 -13.42 -19.75 -54.82
N GLU A 310 -12.24 -19.25 -54.47
CA GLU A 310 -11.83 -18.11 -53.63
C GLU A 310 -12.67 -16.81 -53.68
N GLU A 311 -13.03 -16.24 -52.50
CA GLU A 311 -12.77 -14.82 -52.12
C GLU A 311 -13.32 -14.47 -50.72
N PRO A 312 -12.54 -13.81 -49.83
CA PRO A 312 -13.01 -13.45 -48.50
C PRO A 312 -13.71 -12.08 -48.45
N LEU A 313 -14.94 -12.10 -47.96
CA LEU A 313 -15.48 -11.21 -46.92
C LEU A 313 -15.36 -9.68 -47.13
N LYS A 314 -16.41 -9.08 -47.71
CA LYS A 314 -16.64 -7.62 -47.62
C LYS A 314 -17.82 -7.33 -46.68
N GLY A 315 -17.51 -7.33 -45.38
CA GLY A 315 -18.38 -6.86 -44.33
C GLY A 315 -18.58 -5.35 -44.39
N HIS A 316 -19.80 -4.94 -44.06
CA HIS A 316 -20.31 -3.59 -43.82
C HIS A 316 -19.29 -2.65 -43.11
N PRO A 317 -19.29 -1.32 -43.35
CA PRO A 317 -18.37 -0.39 -42.69
C PRO A 317 -18.72 -0.27 -41.21
N GLU A 318 -18.22 -1.22 -40.42
CA GLU A 318 -18.08 -1.12 -38.98
C GLU A 318 -17.24 0.13 -38.73
N MET A 319 -17.86 1.16 -38.13
CA MET A 319 -17.17 2.39 -37.75
C MET A 319 -16.02 2.00 -36.83
N SER A 320 -14.80 1.98 -37.37
CA SER A 320 -13.60 1.55 -36.65
C SER A 320 -13.58 2.23 -35.28
N CYS A 321 -13.23 1.45 -34.25
CA CYS A 321 -12.99 1.93 -32.89
C CYS A 321 -12.11 3.19 -32.87
N ASP A 322 -11.23 3.34 -33.86
CA ASP A 322 -10.40 4.52 -34.07
C ASP A 322 -11.22 5.78 -34.38
N HIS A 323 -12.27 5.67 -35.18
CA HIS A 323 -13.15 6.79 -35.53
C HIS A 323 -14.02 7.24 -34.34
N ALA A 324 -14.43 6.30 -33.49
CA ALA A 324 -15.14 6.61 -32.23
C ALA A 324 -14.20 7.25 -31.20
N ARG A 325 -12.97 6.75 -31.09
CA ARG A 325 -11.92 7.29 -30.22
C ARG A 325 -11.51 8.70 -30.66
N GLU A 326 -11.42 8.94 -31.96
CA GLU A 326 -11.10 10.25 -32.51
C GLU A 326 -12.23 11.26 -32.28
N LYS A 327 -13.50 10.86 -32.44
CA LYS A 327 -14.66 11.70 -32.08
C LYS A 327 -14.68 12.05 -30.58
N LEU A 328 -14.38 11.08 -29.71
CA LEU A 328 -14.28 11.33 -28.27
C LEU A 328 -13.15 12.32 -27.94
N THR A 329 -11.99 12.11 -28.54
CA THR A 329 -10.81 12.97 -28.32
C THR A 329 -11.08 14.39 -28.82
N ASN A 330 -11.73 14.54 -29.98
CA ASN A 330 -12.07 15.84 -30.54
C ASN A 330 -13.16 16.55 -29.71
N SER A 331 -14.12 15.81 -29.14
CA SER A 331 -15.09 16.35 -28.20
C SER A 331 -14.42 16.88 -26.93
N ILE A 332 -13.53 16.10 -26.32
CA ILE A 332 -12.76 16.52 -25.13
C ILE A 332 -11.94 17.78 -25.42
N ARG A 333 -11.25 17.82 -26.57
CA ARG A 333 -10.49 19.01 -27.00
C ARG A 333 -11.37 20.23 -27.23
N GLN A 334 -12.59 20.05 -27.71
CA GLN A 334 -13.53 21.15 -27.90
C GLN A 334 -14.06 21.67 -26.55
N GLN A 335 -14.34 20.77 -25.60
CA GLN A 335 -14.75 21.14 -24.25
C GLN A 335 -13.62 21.86 -23.49
N TRP A 336 -12.38 21.39 -23.63
CA TRP A 336 -11.22 22.08 -23.07
C TRP A 336 -11.05 23.49 -23.61
N ARG A 337 -11.26 23.69 -24.91
CA ARG A 337 -11.22 25.03 -25.52
C ARG A 337 -12.33 25.94 -25.00
N LYS A 338 -13.55 25.41 -24.79
CA LYS A 338 -14.66 26.18 -24.21
C LYS A 338 -14.38 26.55 -22.76
N LEU A 339 -13.87 25.62 -21.96
CA LEU A 339 -13.49 25.85 -20.57
C LEU A 339 -12.38 26.90 -20.48
N LYS A 340 -11.32 26.75 -21.28
CA LYS A 340 -10.22 27.72 -21.34
C LYS A 340 -10.72 29.12 -21.69
N HIS A 341 -11.56 29.25 -22.71
CA HIS A 341 -12.15 30.53 -23.06
C HIS A 341 -13.02 31.10 -21.93
N HIS A 342 -13.73 30.25 -21.18
CA HIS A 342 -14.56 30.69 -20.07
C HIS A 342 -13.75 31.16 -18.86
N VAL A 343 -12.62 30.50 -18.57
CA VAL A 343 -11.65 30.90 -17.55
C VAL A 343 -10.98 32.23 -17.92
N GLU A 344 -10.55 32.39 -19.16
CA GLU A 344 -10.00 33.66 -19.66
C GLU A 344 -11.03 34.81 -19.60
N ARG A 345 -12.33 34.48 -19.73
CA ARG A 345 -13.42 35.44 -19.58
C ARG A 345 -13.68 35.85 -18.14
N LEU A 346 -13.47 34.95 -17.17
CA LEU A 346 -13.59 35.25 -15.73
C LEU A 346 -12.43 36.14 -15.28
N ASP A 347 -11.22 35.83 -15.73
CA ASP A 347 -10.00 36.61 -15.43
C ASP A 347 -10.10 38.05 -15.98
N SER A 348 -10.77 38.23 -17.12
CA SER A 348 -11.05 39.57 -17.68
C SER A 348 -12.24 40.29 -17.02
N GLN A 349 -13.10 39.59 -16.27
CA GLN A 349 -14.23 40.16 -15.55
C GLN A 349 -13.79 40.74 -14.18
N ASP A 350 -12.75 40.17 -13.58
CA ASP A 350 -12.08 40.72 -12.39
C ASP A 350 -11.45 42.10 -12.65
N ALA A 351 -10.94 42.34 -13.86
CA ALA A 351 -10.43 43.66 -14.27
C ALA A 351 -11.53 44.74 -14.37
N VAL A 352 -12.78 44.36 -14.68
CA VAL A 352 -13.92 45.28 -14.80
C VAL A 352 -14.50 45.63 -13.42
N ILE A 353 -14.53 44.67 -12.49
CA ILE A 353 -15.01 44.90 -11.11
C ILE A 353 -14.06 45.83 -10.34
N ILE A 354 -12.74 45.68 -10.53
CA ILE A 354 -11.74 46.58 -9.94
C ILE A 354 -11.89 48.03 -10.47
N PHE A 355 -12.24 48.20 -11.74
CA PHE A 355 -12.49 49.52 -12.34
C PHE A 355 -13.80 50.18 -11.83
N CYS A 356 -14.84 49.38 -11.58
CA CYS A 356 -16.10 49.86 -10.99
C CYS A 356 -15.98 50.24 -9.51
N TYR A 357 -15.12 49.54 -8.74
CA TYR A 357 -14.90 49.84 -7.32
C TYR A 357 -14.15 51.17 -7.11
N ALA A 358 -13.26 51.54 -8.03
CA ALA A 358 -12.54 52.82 -7.99
C ALA A 358 -13.42 54.04 -8.30
N THR A 359 -14.52 53.87 -9.04
CA THR A 359 -15.41 54.97 -9.45
C THR A 359 -16.46 55.31 -8.38
N SER A 360 -16.70 54.41 -7.42
CA SER A 360 -17.81 54.50 -6.46
C SER A 360 -17.45 55.21 -5.13
N MET A 361 -16.24 55.76 -5.01
CA MET A 361 -15.72 56.35 -3.76
C MET A 361 -15.81 57.89 -3.69
N VAL A 362 -16.63 58.55 -4.53
CA VAL A 362 -16.67 60.03 -4.62
C VAL A 362 -17.92 60.69 -3.98
N GLN A 363 -18.93 59.96 -3.50
CA GLN A 363 -20.09 60.61 -2.91
C GLN A 363 -20.68 59.86 -1.71
N ALA A 364 -20.46 60.41 -0.51
CA ALA A 364 -21.48 60.49 0.54
C ALA A 364 -20.96 61.39 1.67
N GLY A 365 -21.44 62.63 1.68
CA GLY A 365 -21.27 63.58 2.78
C GLY A 365 -22.47 63.53 3.74
N ASP A 366 -22.14 63.78 5.01
CA ASP A 366 -22.94 64.23 6.17
C ASP A 366 -24.47 64.26 6.10
N SER A 367 -25.10 63.78 7.18
CA SER A 367 -26.01 64.61 7.99
C SER A 367 -26.27 64.02 9.38
N GLU A 368 -26.17 64.91 10.36
CA GLU A 368 -26.26 64.75 11.81
C GLU A 368 -27.71 64.64 12.36
N GLU A 369 -27.84 63.82 13.41
CA GLU A 369 -28.38 64.19 14.74
C GLU A 369 -29.83 64.75 14.85
N MET A 370 -30.85 63.89 15.06
CA MET A 370 -32.02 64.25 15.90
C MET A 370 -32.96 63.10 16.38
N ILE A 371 -32.54 61.88 16.75
CA ILE A 371 -33.57 60.84 17.03
C ILE A 371 -33.19 59.83 18.15
N ALA A 372 -32.71 60.24 19.32
CA ALA A 372 -32.24 59.27 20.35
C ALA A 372 -33.33 58.48 21.12
N LYS A 373 -34.64 58.74 20.92
CA LYS A 373 -35.71 57.96 21.57
C LYS A 373 -36.59 57.21 20.59
N GLN A 374 -36.97 57.86 19.50
CA GLN A 374 -37.74 57.23 18.44
C GLN A 374 -36.91 56.23 17.64
N LEU A 375 -35.58 56.44 17.48
CA LEU A 375 -34.70 55.40 16.94
C LEU A 375 -34.64 54.19 17.85
N HIS A 376 -34.77 54.33 19.17
CA HIS A 376 -34.64 53.16 20.04
C HIS A 376 -35.89 52.27 19.96
N GLU A 377 -37.07 52.87 19.82
CA GLU A 377 -38.33 52.16 19.58
C GLU A 377 -38.35 51.55 18.17
N GLU A 378 -37.89 52.29 17.16
CA GLU A 378 -37.71 51.80 15.79
C GLU A 378 -36.64 50.70 15.70
N GLU A 379 -35.54 50.81 16.46
CA GLU A 379 -34.50 49.78 16.58
C GLU A 379 -35.05 48.52 17.23
N ILE A 380 -35.85 48.65 18.29
CA ILE A 380 -36.49 47.51 18.96
C ILE A 380 -37.46 46.83 17.99
N GLU A 381 -38.26 47.60 17.25
CA GLU A 381 -39.20 47.04 16.28
C GLU A 381 -38.48 46.41 15.09
N ARG A 382 -37.36 47.01 14.65
CA ARG A 382 -36.48 46.44 13.62
C ARG A 382 -35.84 45.14 14.09
N LEU A 383 -35.31 45.09 15.31
CA LEU A 383 -34.74 43.88 15.90
C LEU A 383 -35.79 42.78 16.08
N LYS A 384 -37.05 43.12 16.41
CA LYS A 384 -38.14 42.12 16.44
C LYS A 384 -38.42 41.56 15.04
N GLN A 385 -38.43 42.41 14.02
CA GLN A 385 -38.61 41.99 12.63
C GLN A 385 -37.43 41.12 12.16
N GLU A 386 -36.19 41.49 12.47
CA GLU A 386 -34.99 40.71 12.18
C GLU A 386 -34.99 39.36 12.91
N ILE A 387 -35.44 39.31 14.17
CA ILE A 387 -35.62 38.05 14.91
C ILE A 387 -36.70 37.18 14.26
N GLN A 388 -37.80 37.78 13.81
CA GLN A 388 -38.87 37.06 13.13
C GLN A 388 -38.41 36.50 11.78
N GLN A 389 -37.67 37.29 11.00
CA GLN A 389 -37.03 36.85 9.76
C GLN A 389 -35.99 35.74 10.02
N CYS A 390 -35.18 35.86 11.07
CA CYS A 390 -34.26 34.80 11.48
C CYS A 390 -35.01 33.51 11.83
N LYS A 391 -36.14 33.60 12.53
CA LYS A 391 -36.97 32.42 12.87
C LYS A 391 -37.55 31.76 11.62
N GLU A 392 -38.08 32.54 10.70
CA GLU A 392 -38.60 32.04 9.42
C GLU A 392 -37.48 31.43 8.58
N PHE A 393 -36.30 32.04 8.56
CA PHE A 393 -35.12 31.51 7.89
C PHE A 393 -34.66 30.20 8.50
N ILE A 394 -34.61 30.09 9.83
CA ILE A 394 -34.29 28.85 10.55
C ILE A 394 -35.33 27.77 10.25
N GLN A 395 -36.63 28.11 10.22
CA GLN A 395 -37.68 27.16 9.85
C GLN A 395 -37.54 26.69 8.40
N THR A 396 -37.21 27.59 7.48
CA THR A 396 -37.01 27.27 6.06
C THR A 396 -35.74 26.45 5.87
N GLN A 397 -34.65 26.75 6.59
CA GLN A 397 -33.44 25.95 6.61
C GLN A 397 -33.70 24.56 7.19
N GLN A 398 -34.47 24.45 8.28
CA GLN A 398 -34.86 23.17 8.85
C GLN A 398 -35.72 22.36 7.88
N GLN A 399 -36.68 22.99 7.20
CA GLN A 399 -37.46 22.33 6.15
C GLN A 399 -36.59 21.89 4.98
N LEU A 400 -35.61 22.70 4.54
CA LEU A 400 -34.69 22.35 3.46
C LEU A 400 -33.76 21.20 3.88
N LEU A 401 -33.28 21.19 5.12
CA LEU A 401 -32.44 20.11 5.67
C LEU A 401 -33.24 18.81 5.77
N GLN A 402 -34.49 18.91 6.22
CA GLN A 402 -35.41 17.78 6.32
C GLN A 402 -35.81 17.29 4.92
N GLN A 403 -35.94 18.19 3.95
CA GLN A 403 -36.11 17.85 2.54
C GLN A 403 -34.84 17.21 1.96
N GLN A 404 -33.63 17.65 2.30
CA GLN A 404 -32.38 17.01 1.88
C GLN A 404 -32.23 15.59 2.44
N LEU A 405 -32.67 15.37 3.69
CA LEU A 405 -32.67 14.05 4.33
C LEU A 405 -33.78 13.14 3.80
N ASN A 406 -34.92 13.71 3.36
CA ASN A 406 -36.08 12.96 2.87
C ASN A 406 -36.18 12.89 1.34
N THR A 407 -35.36 13.64 0.59
CA THR A 407 -35.28 13.52 -0.86
C THR A 407 -34.48 12.25 -1.13
N PRO A 408 -35.05 11.22 -1.78
CA PRO A 408 -34.25 10.10 -2.22
C PRO A 408 -33.28 10.64 -3.27
N CYS A 409 -32.06 10.96 -2.85
CA CYS A 409 -30.95 11.09 -3.77
C CYS A 409 -30.89 9.75 -4.50
N ASP A 410 -31.09 9.75 -5.82
CA ASP A 410 -31.00 8.55 -6.68
C ASP A 410 -29.85 7.68 -6.15
N GLU A 411 -30.19 6.54 -5.55
CA GLU A 411 -29.24 5.65 -4.88
C GLU A 411 -28.13 5.22 -5.85
N GLU A 412 -28.47 5.19 -7.14
CA GLU A 412 -27.58 4.97 -8.28
C GLU A 412 -26.54 6.10 -8.48
N THR A 413 -26.88 7.36 -8.24
CA THR A 413 -25.94 8.49 -8.37
C THR A 413 -24.97 8.54 -7.20
N ALA A 414 -25.45 8.28 -5.99
CA ALA A 414 -24.62 8.18 -4.80
C ALA A 414 -23.68 6.97 -4.88
N ALA A 415 -24.15 5.84 -5.41
CA ALA A 415 -23.34 4.66 -5.67
C ALA A 415 -22.25 4.93 -6.72
N VAL A 416 -22.56 5.59 -7.84
CA VAL A 416 -21.58 5.89 -8.90
C VAL A 416 -20.48 6.86 -8.43
N LEU A 417 -20.83 7.88 -7.62
CA LEU A 417 -19.83 8.81 -7.09
C LEU A 417 -18.93 8.14 -6.04
N ASN A 418 -19.50 7.29 -5.18
CA ASN A 418 -18.72 6.49 -4.22
C ASN A 418 -17.82 5.48 -4.95
N ASP A 419 -18.33 4.78 -5.96
CA ASP A 419 -17.52 3.85 -6.77
C ASP A 419 -16.40 4.58 -7.51
N SER A 420 -16.65 5.77 -8.05
CA SER A 420 -15.62 6.59 -8.71
C SER A 420 -14.52 7.01 -7.74
N TYR A 421 -14.86 7.46 -6.53
CA TYR A 421 -13.88 7.85 -5.51
C TYR A 421 -13.05 6.65 -5.04
N MET A 422 -13.70 5.50 -4.83
CA MET A 422 -13.01 4.26 -4.47
C MET A 422 -12.11 3.74 -5.60
N LEU A 423 -12.45 4.01 -6.86
CA LEU A 423 -11.63 3.63 -8.02
C LEU A 423 -10.37 4.50 -8.12
N GLU A 424 -10.50 5.82 -7.95
CA GLU A 424 -9.39 6.77 -7.94
C GLU A 424 -8.41 6.47 -6.79
N GLU A 425 -8.94 6.23 -5.59
CA GLU A 425 -8.15 5.83 -4.42
C GLU A 425 -7.40 4.52 -4.68
N LYS A 426 -8.06 3.55 -5.32
CA LYS A 426 -7.47 2.25 -5.69
C LYS A 426 -6.38 2.39 -6.74
N GLU A 427 -6.53 3.30 -7.71
CA GLU A 427 -5.50 3.57 -8.71
C GLU A 427 -4.30 4.31 -8.12
N ARG A 428 -4.53 5.30 -7.25
CA ARG A 428 -3.45 5.97 -6.51
C ARG A 428 -2.65 4.98 -5.67
N LEU A 429 -3.34 4.08 -4.96
CA LEU A 429 -2.68 3.08 -4.13
C LEU A 429 -1.87 2.07 -4.96
N LYS A 430 -2.32 1.72 -6.17
CA LYS A 430 -1.55 0.88 -7.11
C LYS A 430 -0.28 1.60 -7.58
N GLU A 431 -0.37 2.90 -7.83
CA GLU A 431 0.77 3.71 -8.23
C GLU A 431 1.81 3.83 -7.11
N GLU A 432 1.38 4.15 -5.89
CA GLU A 432 2.25 4.16 -4.71
C GLU A 432 2.89 2.77 -4.49
N TRP A 433 2.14 1.70 -4.68
CA TRP A 433 2.65 0.33 -4.55
C TRP A 433 3.71 0.00 -5.62
N ARG A 434 3.53 0.49 -6.86
CA ARG A 434 4.54 0.35 -7.93
C ARG A 434 5.84 1.07 -7.56
N VAL A 435 5.75 2.28 -7.04
CA VAL A 435 6.92 3.05 -6.59
C VAL A 435 7.64 2.34 -5.44
N PHE A 436 6.88 1.81 -4.46
CA PHE A 436 7.45 1.03 -3.37
C PHE A 436 8.16 -0.24 -3.85
N GLU A 437 7.58 -0.95 -4.82
CA GLU A 437 8.17 -2.15 -5.39
C GLU A 437 9.44 -1.86 -6.18
N GLU A 438 9.49 -0.72 -6.88
CA GLU A 438 10.70 -0.24 -7.55
C GLU A 438 11.81 0.12 -6.55
N GLN A 439 11.47 0.85 -5.48
CA GLN A 439 12.42 1.13 -4.40
C GLN A 439 12.94 -0.16 -3.76
N ARG A 440 12.06 -1.14 -3.50
CA ARG A 440 12.44 -2.45 -2.97
C ARG A 440 13.45 -3.16 -3.89
N LYS A 441 13.22 -3.14 -5.21
CA LYS A 441 14.15 -3.71 -6.19
C LYS A 441 15.50 -2.98 -6.20
N ASN A 442 15.50 -1.66 -6.07
CA ASN A 442 16.73 -0.87 -6.00
C ASN A 442 17.54 -1.21 -4.75
N PHE A 443 16.91 -1.26 -3.58
CA PHE A 443 17.60 -1.67 -2.34
C PHE A 443 18.13 -3.11 -2.42
N GLU A 444 17.39 -4.01 -3.06
CA GLU A 444 17.84 -5.39 -3.29
C GLU A 444 19.08 -5.42 -4.21
N MET A 445 19.11 -4.58 -5.24
CA MET A 445 20.25 -4.45 -6.14
C MET A 445 21.46 -3.83 -5.43
N GLU A 446 21.27 -2.74 -4.70
CA GLU A 446 22.32 -2.13 -3.88
C GLU A 446 22.88 -3.14 -2.87
N ARG A 447 22.02 -3.90 -2.19
CA ARG A 447 22.45 -4.93 -1.24
C ARG A 447 23.32 -5.99 -1.92
N ARG A 448 22.97 -6.44 -3.14
CA ARG A 448 23.81 -7.36 -3.91
C ARG A 448 25.15 -6.72 -4.26
N ASN A 449 25.15 -5.48 -4.75
CA ASN A 449 26.36 -4.76 -5.10
C ASN A 449 27.30 -4.56 -3.91
N PHE A 450 26.76 -4.21 -2.73
CA PHE A 450 27.54 -4.09 -1.49
C PHE A 450 28.10 -5.44 -1.05
N THR A 451 27.32 -6.52 -1.17
CA THR A 451 27.77 -7.87 -0.83
C THR A 451 28.91 -8.30 -1.76
N GLU A 452 28.77 -8.05 -3.07
CA GLU A 452 29.80 -8.37 -4.05
C GLU A 452 31.08 -7.53 -3.85
N ALA A 453 30.94 -6.23 -3.56
CA ALA A 453 32.07 -5.37 -3.23
C ALA A 453 32.80 -5.85 -1.97
N ALA A 454 32.08 -6.30 -0.93
CA ALA A 454 32.67 -6.85 0.28
C ALA A 454 33.43 -8.17 0.00
N ILE A 455 32.87 -9.06 -0.84
CA ILE A 455 33.55 -10.29 -1.27
C ILE A 455 34.83 -9.96 -2.05
N ARG A 456 34.75 -9.01 -2.99
CA ARG A 456 35.89 -8.56 -3.78
C ARG A 456 37.01 -8.00 -2.91
N LEU A 457 36.67 -7.11 -1.97
CA LEU A 457 37.62 -6.59 -0.99
C LEU A 457 38.22 -7.71 -0.12
N GLY A 458 37.43 -8.75 0.19
CA GLY A 458 37.92 -9.94 0.88
C GLY A 458 38.98 -10.70 0.08
N HIS A 459 38.76 -10.90 -1.23
CA HIS A 459 39.74 -11.51 -2.13
C HIS A 459 41.00 -10.66 -2.28
N GLU A 460 40.85 -9.35 -2.46
CA GLU A 460 41.99 -8.42 -2.55
C GLU A 460 42.82 -8.44 -1.26
N ARG A 461 42.18 -8.37 -0.09
CA ARG A 461 42.87 -8.48 1.21
C ARG A 461 43.62 -9.81 1.34
N LYS A 462 42.99 -10.92 0.96
CA LYS A 462 43.65 -12.24 0.98
C LYS A 462 44.87 -12.26 0.06
N SER A 463 44.75 -11.74 -1.16
CA SER A 463 45.87 -11.64 -2.11
C SER A 463 47.02 -10.82 -1.52
N PHE A 464 46.73 -9.69 -0.86
CA PHE A 464 47.76 -8.89 -0.19
C PHE A 464 48.43 -9.62 0.97
N GLU A 465 47.66 -10.40 1.75
CA GLU A 465 48.21 -11.23 2.83
C GLU A 465 49.09 -12.36 2.28
N ASP A 466 48.68 -13.01 1.19
CA ASP A 466 49.45 -14.05 0.50
C ASP A 466 50.75 -13.48 -0.11
N ASP A 467 50.69 -12.30 -0.75
CA ASP A 467 51.86 -11.59 -1.26
C ASP A 467 52.82 -11.19 -0.14
N ARG A 468 52.29 -10.69 0.98
CA ARG A 468 53.09 -10.37 2.18
C ARG A 468 53.74 -11.63 2.77
N ALA A 469 53.01 -12.75 2.85
CA ALA A 469 53.56 -14.03 3.32
C ALA A 469 54.66 -14.54 2.39
N THR A 470 54.46 -14.42 1.08
CA THR A 470 55.44 -14.80 0.04
C THR A 470 56.68 -13.90 0.12
N TRP A 471 56.49 -12.60 0.33
CA TRP A 471 57.57 -11.64 0.55
C TRP A 471 58.36 -11.96 1.83
N LEU A 472 57.68 -12.24 2.96
CA LEU A 472 58.33 -12.65 4.21
C LEU A 472 59.08 -13.98 4.04
N LYS A 473 58.50 -14.95 3.32
CA LYS A 473 59.16 -16.21 2.97
C LYS A 473 60.41 -15.96 2.14
N HIS A 474 60.35 -15.10 1.13
CA HIS A 474 61.52 -14.71 0.34
C HIS A 474 62.58 -14.00 1.18
N GLN A 475 62.18 -13.07 2.07
CA GLN A 475 63.10 -12.43 3.00
C GLN A 475 63.79 -13.46 3.89
N PHE A 476 63.04 -14.36 4.52
CA PHE A 476 63.58 -15.42 5.38
C PHE A 476 64.53 -16.37 4.62
N LEU A 477 64.13 -16.82 3.43
CA LEU A 477 64.97 -17.70 2.61
C LEU A 477 66.23 -16.98 2.10
N ASN A 478 66.16 -15.69 1.78
CA ASN A 478 67.30 -14.93 1.31
C ASN A 478 68.25 -14.53 2.46
N THR A 479 67.75 -14.18 3.65
CA THR A 479 68.61 -13.85 4.80
C THR A 479 69.21 -15.10 5.45
N SER A 480 68.48 -16.21 5.50
CA SER A 480 68.95 -17.43 6.16
C SER A 480 70.03 -18.20 5.35
N PHE A 481 70.20 -17.90 4.06
CA PHE A 481 71.27 -18.45 3.22
C PHE A 481 72.34 -17.44 2.78
N ALA A 482 72.05 -16.13 2.76
CA ALA A 482 73.05 -15.12 2.41
C ALA A 482 74.09 -14.89 3.53
N ASP A 483 73.72 -15.07 4.81
CA ASP A 483 74.67 -14.87 5.92
C ASP A 483 75.71 -15.99 6.08
N GLN A 484 75.56 -17.12 5.37
CA GLN A 484 76.59 -18.18 5.36
C GLN A 484 77.59 -18.09 4.21
N MET A 485 77.40 -17.16 3.26
CA MET A 485 78.26 -17.04 2.08
C MET A 485 78.53 -15.58 1.71
N LYS A 486 79.35 -14.88 2.51
CA LYS A 486 80.56 -14.21 2.00
C LYS A 486 81.44 -13.54 3.07
N PRO A 487 82.75 -13.44 2.80
CA PRO A 487 83.81 -13.12 3.76
C PRO A 487 84.10 -11.62 3.89
N GLN A 488 84.80 -11.29 4.99
CA GLN A 488 85.40 -10.00 5.33
C GLN A 488 86.12 -9.31 4.16
N SER A 489 85.79 -8.05 3.92
CA SER A 489 86.80 -7.03 3.56
C SER A 489 86.42 -5.65 4.12
N ARG A 490 87.37 -5.09 4.85
CA ARG A 490 87.48 -3.70 5.34
C ARG A 490 87.73 -2.79 4.11
N THR A 491 87.38 -1.51 4.02
CA THR A 491 87.79 -0.30 4.79
C THR A 491 87.00 0.88 4.16
N ALA A 492 86.29 1.72 4.91
CA ALA A 492 86.71 2.99 5.55
C ALA A 492 86.65 4.23 4.61
N GLU A 493 85.72 5.15 4.94
CA GLU A 493 85.61 6.62 4.68
C GLU A 493 84.10 6.94 4.62
N GLU A 494 83.48 7.86 5.36
CA GLU A 494 83.88 8.94 6.24
C GLU A 494 82.69 9.28 7.16
N PHE A 495 82.98 9.70 8.40
CA PHE A 495 82.01 10.08 9.42
C PHE A 495 81.45 11.50 9.19
N SER A 496 80.13 11.69 9.29
CA SER A 496 79.57 12.85 10.01
C SER A 496 78.10 12.66 10.43
N LYS A 497 77.94 12.37 11.74
CA LYS A 497 76.87 12.81 12.69
C LYS A 497 75.41 12.41 12.38
N HIS A 498 74.89 11.32 12.95
CA HIS A 498 74.20 11.25 14.27
C HIS A 498 72.96 12.14 14.43
N SER A 499 71.77 11.54 14.28
CA SER A 499 70.88 11.15 15.41
C SER A 499 69.39 11.52 15.20
N ALA A 500 68.58 10.46 15.18
CA ALA A 500 67.23 10.34 15.73
C ALA A 500 66.01 10.91 14.99
N HIS A 501 65.14 9.98 14.59
CA HIS A 501 63.66 9.99 14.63
C HIS A 501 62.93 11.04 13.75
N GLU A 502 61.81 10.79 13.09
CA GLU A 502 60.94 9.65 12.79
C GLU A 502 59.87 10.19 11.81
N GLU A 503 59.10 9.30 11.18
CA GLU A 503 57.80 9.55 10.52
C GLU A 503 57.74 10.23 9.12
N LYS A 504 57.45 9.34 8.15
CA LYS A 504 56.79 9.60 6.88
C LYS A 504 55.42 10.28 7.06
N LEU A 505 55.18 11.36 6.33
CA LEU A 505 53.87 11.63 5.72
C LEU A 505 54.08 12.18 4.29
N ILE A 506 53.97 11.29 3.30
CA ILE A 506 53.87 11.67 1.88
C ILE A 506 52.39 11.73 1.53
N SER A 507 51.99 12.93 1.14
CA SER A 507 50.72 13.33 0.52
C SER A 507 50.47 12.59 -0.79
N ILE A 508 49.26 12.04 -0.98
CA ILE A 508 48.77 11.66 -2.32
C ILE A 508 47.36 12.23 -2.53
N SER A 509 47.32 13.05 -3.57
CA SER A 509 46.20 13.75 -4.19
C SER A 509 45.02 12.83 -4.57
N GLY A 510 43.81 13.19 -4.11
CA GLY A 510 42.54 12.67 -4.62
C GLY A 510 41.88 13.68 -5.53
N LYS A 511 41.86 13.41 -6.84
CA LYS A 511 41.08 14.16 -7.83
C LYS A 511 39.59 13.89 -7.63
N VAL A 512 38.83 14.93 -7.30
CA VAL A 512 37.36 14.93 -7.30
C VAL A 512 36.89 15.26 -8.72
N SER A 513 36.32 14.28 -9.41
CA SER A 513 35.54 14.53 -10.63
C SER A 513 34.11 14.82 -10.24
N LYS A 514 33.70 16.09 -10.42
CA LYS A 514 32.30 16.50 -10.51
C LYS A 514 31.75 16.06 -11.87
N SER A 515 30.65 15.35 -11.89
CA SER A 515 29.77 15.26 -13.07
C SER A 515 28.41 15.84 -12.69
N HIS A 516 28.03 16.87 -13.45
CA HIS A 516 26.70 17.47 -13.51
C HIS A 516 25.80 16.69 -14.48
N LEU A 517 24.49 16.94 -14.30
CA LEU A 517 23.29 16.56 -15.08
C LEU A 517 22.65 15.23 -14.70
#